data_AF-A0A1F4T5H9-F1
#
_entry.id   AF-A0A1F4T5H9-F1
#
_cell.length_a   1.000
_cell.length_b   1.000
_cell.length_c   1.000
_cell.angle_alpha   90.00
_cell.angle_beta   90.00
_cell.angle_gamma   90.00
#
_symmetry.space_group_name_H-M   'P 1'
#
loop_
_entity.id
_entity.type
_entity.pdbx_description
1 polymer ?
#
loop_
_entity_poly.entity_id
_entity_poly.type
_entity_poly.pdbx_seq_one_letter_code
_entity_poly.pdbx_strand_id
1 'polypeptide(L)'
;MPGNVEYLTSNEINALLSAIDDTRDLAIVLLFLNTGIFLNELVSLKTDSINWEKKILAVAGNRGREIQLNDQLFEALAKWSKVRVNTQITALFTTTKGAVNALSARTVDHLIRKYAAQAGIDKKVNAKMLRHTFAARLCREEVSIDRAAAILGITDAESISRYIKAAKEPPKVNLVPEEVDTRPVLVKFLTKLFPTKPKIAKPLTGIKGAILPSPTEVAFGREGVIEDIRGHLKKGQSVLLTGQVGIGKTHLLKNIAGSFGATTFYFSSPSPMRDLLKQLHEKLNCPGDKLNGRSSSKEIVGQIVSALEAPKTILIIDNLDSLKASDIETFLTLLEKFTILGAVEEPKPKLKSVWWKFKRIDLKPLSEEAAKELIRYLTQNLSITDYEMLETRILSLSNHLPVAIVDMIHQVSHRPVVNKEVIRDVYHEAGVYFRDWTPVIIILWGMVIAFRFVALGMHSFEGYILAGFGTALLATVRVFMFKMK
;
A
#
# COMPACT_ATOMS: atom_id res chain seq x y z
N MET A 1 -0.77 -40.24 2.11
CA MET A 1 -1.37 -39.01 2.67
C MET A 1 -1.77 -38.12 1.51
N PRO A 2 -3.03 -37.68 1.37
CA PRO A 2 -3.47 -36.97 0.18
C PRO A 2 -2.86 -35.55 0.18
N GLY A 3 -1.99 -35.29 -0.79
CA GLY A 3 -1.15 -34.09 -0.85
C GLY A 3 -1.93 -32.82 -1.17
N ASN A 4 -1.54 -31.72 -0.52
CA ASN A 4 -2.04 -30.38 -0.78
C ASN A 4 -1.82 -30.01 -2.26
N VAL A 5 -2.86 -29.45 -2.88
CA VAL A 5 -2.78 -28.93 -4.24
C VAL A 5 -2.02 -27.60 -4.19
N GLU A 6 -0.78 -27.58 -4.67
CA GLU A 6 0.00 -26.35 -4.81
C GLU A 6 -0.50 -25.51 -5.98
N TYR A 7 -0.57 -24.19 -5.77
CA TYR A 7 -0.97 -23.19 -6.75
C TYR A 7 -0.11 -21.92 -6.64
N LEU A 8 -0.14 -21.10 -7.69
CA LEU A 8 0.56 -19.81 -7.72
C LEU A 8 -0.30 -18.70 -7.09
N THR A 9 0.38 -17.77 -6.43
CA THR A 9 -0.19 -16.52 -5.91
C THR A 9 -0.28 -15.47 -7.02
N SER A 10 -1.07 -14.41 -6.83
CA SER A 10 -1.20 -13.33 -7.81
C SER A 10 0.14 -12.66 -8.16
N ASN A 11 1.03 -12.51 -7.17
CA ASN A 11 2.36 -11.94 -7.39
C ASN A 11 3.25 -12.87 -8.23
N GLU A 12 3.25 -14.17 -7.95
CA GLU A 12 3.98 -15.17 -8.74
C GLU A 12 3.44 -15.27 -10.17
N ILE A 13 2.12 -15.15 -10.36
CA ILE A 13 1.50 -15.10 -11.69
C ILE A 13 1.99 -13.87 -12.46
N ASN A 14 1.97 -12.70 -11.84
CA ASN A 14 2.43 -11.46 -12.48
C ASN A 14 3.92 -11.52 -12.81
N ALA A 15 4.75 -12.03 -11.89
CA ALA A 15 6.17 -12.25 -12.13
C ALA A 15 6.41 -13.20 -13.31
N LEU A 16 5.69 -14.35 -13.34
CA LEU A 16 5.77 -15.31 -14.43
C LEU A 16 5.37 -14.69 -15.78
N LEU A 17 4.26 -13.94 -15.83
CA LEU A 17 3.81 -13.28 -17.06
C LEU A 17 4.79 -12.20 -17.53
N SER A 18 5.40 -11.46 -16.60
CA SER A 18 6.39 -10.42 -16.92
C SER A 18 7.72 -10.97 -17.44
N ALA A 19 8.06 -12.22 -17.12
CA ALA A 19 9.28 -12.88 -17.57
C ALA A 19 9.17 -13.46 -19.00
N ILE A 20 7.97 -13.46 -19.61
CA ILE A 20 7.73 -14.07 -20.91
C ILE A 20 7.69 -13.00 -22.00
N ASP A 21 8.76 -12.90 -22.78
CA ASP A 21 8.84 -12.01 -23.94
C ASP A 21 8.26 -12.64 -25.23
N ASP A 22 8.21 -13.97 -25.32
CA ASP A 22 7.79 -14.68 -26.52
C ASP A 22 6.26 -14.76 -26.64
N THR A 23 5.72 -14.26 -27.76
CA THR A 23 4.26 -14.20 -28.02
C THR A 23 3.57 -15.57 -27.98
N ARG A 24 4.23 -16.65 -28.42
CA ARG A 24 3.70 -18.01 -28.38
C ARG A 24 3.59 -18.49 -26.94
N ASP A 25 4.70 -18.35 -26.22
CA ASP A 25 4.83 -18.86 -24.86
C ASP A 25 3.89 -18.11 -23.91
N LEU A 26 3.70 -16.80 -24.13
CA LEU A 26 2.73 -15.98 -23.39
C LEU A 26 1.30 -16.47 -23.61
N ALA A 27 0.92 -16.74 -24.86
CA ALA A 27 -0.41 -17.27 -25.18
C ALA A 27 -0.66 -18.65 -24.55
N ILE A 28 0.36 -19.53 -24.51
CA ILE A 28 0.28 -20.84 -23.86
C ILE A 28 0.05 -20.70 -22.35
N VAL A 29 0.81 -19.85 -21.67
CA VAL A 29 0.68 -19.65 -20.21
C VAL A 29 -0.67 -19.01 -19.88
N LEU A 30 -1.12 -18.02 -20.65
CA LEU A 30 -2.42 -17.40 -20.48
C LEU A 30 -3.58 -18.37 -20.71
N LEU A 31 -3.46 -19.32 -21.65
CA LEU A 31 -4.47 -20.36 -21.84
C LEU A 31 -4.67 -21.18 -20.56
N PHE A 32 -3.60 -21.65 -19.94
CA PHE A 32 -3.71 -22.40 -18.68
C PHE A 32 -4.35 -21.57 -17.56
N LEU A 33 -3.91 -20.32 -17.40
CA LEU A 33 -4.34 -19.46 -16.30
C LEU A 33 -5.78 -18.92 -16.44
N ASN A 34 -6.31 -18.81 -17.66
CA ASN A 34 -7.65 -18.26 -17.91
C ASN A 34 -8.71 -19.33 -18.22
N THR A 35 -8.30 -20.51 -18.69
CA THR A 35 -9.25 -21.55 -19.12
C THR A 35 -9.12 -22.86 -18.35
N GLY A 36 -7.99 -23.04 -17.65
CA GLY A 36 -7.68 -24.29 -16.97
C GLY A 36 -7.53 -25.49 -17.89
N ILE A 37 -7.27 -25.34 -19.19
CA ILE A 37 -7.15 -26.43 -20.17
C ILE A 37 -6.16 -27.54 -19.74
N PHE A 38 -6.41 -28.80 -20.13
CA PHE A 38 -5.45 -29.89 -19.89
C PHE A 38 -4.25 -29.77 -20.84
N LEU A 39 -3.07 -30.24 -20.40
CA LEU A 39 -1.86 -30.21 -21.23
C LEU A 39 -2.05 -30.95 -22.57
N ASN A 40 -2.68 -32.13 -22.53
CA ASN A 40 -2.94 -32.93 -23.74
C ASN A 40 -3.98 -32.28 -24.66
N GLU A 41 -4.94 -31.55 -24.09
CA GLU A 41 -5.92 -30.77 -24.86
C GLU A 41 -5.23 -29.60 -25.57
N LEU A 42 -4.37 -28.85 -24.87
CA LEU A 42 -3.63 -27.72 -25.41
C LEU A 42 -2.76 -28.11 -26.61
N VAL A 43 -2.03 -29.21 -26.48
CA VAL A 43 -1.16 -29.73 -27.56
C VAL A 43 -1.97 -30.22 -28.76
N SER A 44 -3.23 -30.60 -28.55
CA SER A 44 -4.13 -31.09 -29.60
C SER A 44 -4.95 -29.98 -30.28
N LEU A 45 -4.85 -28.72 -29.81
CA LEU A 45 -5.55 -27.59 -30.41
C LEU A 45 -5.13 -27.36 -31.85
N LYS A 46 -6.09 -27.04 -32.71
CA LYS A 46 -5.86 -26.69 -34.12
C LYS A 46 -6.09 -25.20 -34.35
N THR A 47 -5.60 -24.69 -35.47
CA THR A 47 -5.88 -23.31 -35.91
C THR A 47 -7.38 -23.02 -35.98
N ASP A 48 -8.15 -24.01 -36.41
CA ASP A 48 -9.59 -23.89 -36.65
C ASP A 48 -10.41 -24.08 -35.36
N SER A 49 -9.74 -24.36 -34.23
CA SER A 49 -10.37 -24.43 -32.91
C SER A 49 -10.79 -23.06 -32.38
N ILE A 50 -10.33 -21.95 -32.98
CA ILE A 50 -10.66 -20.59 -32.54
C ILE A 50 -11.70 -20.00 -33.49
N ASN A 51 -12.87 -19.66 -32.95
CA ASN A 51 -13.84 -18.82 -33.62
C ASN A 51 -13.57 -17.34 -33.25
N TRP A 52 -12.93 -16.62 -34.17
CA TRP A 52 -12.54 -15.22 -33.96
C TRP A 52 -13.72 -14.25 -33.86
N GLU A 53 -14.82 -14.51 -34.58
CA GLU A 53 -16.02 -13.66 -34.55
C GLU A 53 -16.74 -13.73 -33.21
N LYS A 54 -16.88 -14.96 -32.68
CA LYS A 54 -17.59 -15.21 -31.42
C LYS A 54 -16.70 -15.13 -30.18
N LYS A 55 -15.38 -14.96 -30.34
CA LYS A 55 -14.36 -15.05 -29.28
C LYS A 55 -14.46 -16.37 -28.49
N ILE A 56 -14.64 -17.49 -29.19
CA ILE A 56 -14.80 -18.83 -28.57
C ILE A 56 -13.63 -19.72 -28.96
N LEU A 57 -13.09 -20.45 -27.99
CA LEU A 57 -12.16 -21.56 -28.19
C LEU A 57 -12.90 -22.89 -28.00
N ALA A 58 -12.93 -23.71 -29.05
CA ALA A 58 -13.44 -25.07 -29.02
C ALA A 58 -12.32 -26.04 -28.62
N VAL A 59 -12.45 -26.64 -27.44
CA VAL A 59 -11.51 -27.65 -26.94
C VAL A 59 -12.08 -29.04 -27.21
N ALA A 60 -11.37 -29.82 -28.03
CA ALA A 60 -11.69 -31.21 -28.31
C ALA A 60 -11.15 -32.14 -27.21
N GLY A 61 -11.93 -33.16 -26.83
CA GLY A 61 -11.56 -34.13 -25.79
C GLY A 61 -12.75 -34.98 -25.33
N ASN A 62 -12.57 -35.76 -24.24
CA ASN A 62 -13.62 -36.65 -23.69
C ASN A 62 -14.93 -35.92 -23.31
N ARG A 63 -14.87 -34.62 -23.05
CA ARG A 63 -16.03 -33.72 -22.96
C ARG A 63 -15.69 -32.43 -23.70
N GLY A 64 -16.01 -32.39 -25.00
CA GLY A 64 -15.85 -31.20 -25.82
C GLY A 64 -16.55 -30.00 -25.17
N ARG A 65 -15.85 -28.87 -25.10
CA ARG A 65 -16.37 -27.64 -24.48
C ARG A 65 -15.96 -26.41 -25.25
N GLU A 66 -16.83 -25.42 -25.22
CA GLU A 66 -16.58 -24.09 -25.75
C GLU A 66 -16.23 -23.14 -24.60
N ILE A 67 -15.10 -22.45 -24.72
CA ILE A 67 -14.61 -21.52 -23.71
C ILE A 67 -14.62 -20.12 -24.29
N GLN A 68 -15.30 -19.19 -23.61
CA GLN A 68 -15.22 -17.77 -23.95
C GLN A 68 -13.83 -17.22 -23.64
N LEU A 69 -13.24 -16.55 -24.61
CA LEU A 69 -11.95 -15.90 -24.49
C LEU A 69 -12.13 -14.52 -23.85
N ASN A 70 -11.46 -14.27 -22.73
CA ASN A 70 -11.34 -12.92 -22.20
C ASN A 70 -10.43 -12.07 -23.10
N ASP A 71 -10.52 -10.74 -22.98
CA ASP A 71 -9.82 -9.83 -23.89
C ASP A 71 -8.29 -10.02 -23.87
N GLN A 72 -7.71 -10.27 -22.69
CA GLN A 72 -6.27 -10.52 -22.55
C GLN A 72 -5.81 -11.78 -23.31
N LEU A 73 -6.54 -12.89 -23.17
CA LEU A 73 -6.23 -14.13 -23.88
C LEU A 73 -6.50 -14.00 -25.37
N PHE A 74 -7.59 -13.33 -25.76
CA PHE A 74 -7.94 -13.08 -27.14
C PHE A 74 -6.83 -12.29 -27.86
N GLU A 75 -6.35 -11.21 -27.25
CA GLU A 75 -5.24 -10.42 -27.79
C GLU A 75 -3.94 -11.24 -27.91
N ALA A 76 -3.61 -12.04 -26.89
CA ALA A 76 -2.41 -12.87 -26.92
C ALA A 76 -2.47 -13.93 -28.04
N LEU A 77 -3.62 -14.60 -28.20
CA LEU A 77 -3.85 -15.55 -29.28
C LEU A 77 -3.83 -14.87 -30.65
N ALA A 78 -4.42 -13.68 -30.78
CA ALA A 78 -4.40 -12.91 -32.02
C ALA A 78 -2.98 -12.49 -32.41
N LYS A 79 -2.17 -12.04 -31.45
CA LYS A 79 -0.75 -11.71 -31.67
C LYS A 79 0.03 -12.94 -32.14
N TRP A 80 -0.13 -14.08 -31.46
CA TRP A 80 0.51 -15.33 -31.88
C TRP A 80 0.06 -15.76 -33.28
N SER A 81 -1.24 -15.72 -33.57
CA SER A 81 -1.78 -16.13 -34.87
C SER A 81 -1.24 -15.30 -36.04
N LYS A 82 -0.87 -14.03 -35.81
CA LYS A 82 -0.26 -13.15 -36.84
C LYS A 82 1.22 -13.47 -37.09
N VAL A 83 1.95 -13.91 -36.06
CA VAL A 83 3.40 -14.17 -36.12
C VAL A 83 3.69 -15.63 -36.46
N ARG A 84 2.73 -16.53 -36.25
CA ARG A 84 2.82 -17.96 -36.57
C ARG A 84 3.11 -18.17 -38.05
N VAL A 85 4.16 -18.92 -38.35
CA VAL A 85 4.56 -19.27 -39.72
C VAL A 85 3.46 -20.11 -40.37
N ASN A 86 3.01 -19.68 -41.55
CA ASN A 86 2.03 -20.43 -42.33
C ASN A 86 2.66 -21.73 -42.85
N THR A 87 2.17 -22.87 -42.38
CA THR A 87 2.69 -24.21 -42.69
C THR A 87 1.53 -25.18 -42.86
N GLN A 88 1.78 -26.35 -43.44
CA GLN A 88 0.79 -27.42 -43.58
C GLN A 88 0.38 -28.05 -42.23
N ILE A 89 0.98 -27.61 -41.12
CA ILE A 89 0.70 -28.11 -39.78
C ILE A 89 -0.55 -27.44 -39.23
N THR A 90 -1.55 -28.24 -38.92
CA THR A 90 -2.85 -27.76 -38.41
C THR A 90 -2.84 -27.42 -36.92
N ALA A 91 -1.81 -27.84 -36.17
CA ALA A 91 -1.68 -27.59 -34.73
C ALA A 91 -1.51 -26.09 -34.42
N LEU A 92 -2.28 -25.55 -33.47
CA LEU A 92 -2.29 -24.14 -33.10
C LEU A 92 -0.91 -23.65 -32.62
N PHE A 93 -0.21 -24.46 -31.84
CA PHE A 93 1.12 -24.16 -31.32
C PHE A 93 2.19 -25.02 -32.00
N THR A 94 3.21 -24.36 -32.52
CA THR A 94 4.31 -24.99 -33.27
C THR A 94 5.68 -24.63 -32.68
N THR A 95 6.68 -25.44 -32.98
CA THR A 95 8.08 -25.12 -32.68
C THR A 95 8.54 -23.92 -33.52
N THR A 96 9.29 -23.02 -32.89
CA THR A 96 9.78 -21.76 -33.51
C THR A 96 11.26 -21.85 -33.92
N LYS A 97 11.97 -22.88 -33.47
CA LYS A 97 13.39 -23.12 -33.75
C LYS A 97 13.56 -24.47 -34.45
N GLY A 98 14.35 -24.52 -35.51
CA GLY A 98 14.60 -25.73 -36.30
C GLY A 98 13.42 -26.10 -37.21
N ALA A 99 13.24 -27.41 -37.46
CA ALA A 99 12.11 -27.90 -38.23
C ALA A 99 10.78 -27.60 -37.50
N VAL A 100 9.86 -26.93 -38.20
CA VAL A 100 8.54 -26.57 -37.67
C VAL A 100 7.75 -27.85 -37.47
N ASN A 101 7.38 -28.14 -36.24
CA ASN A 101 6.61 -29.31 -35.82
C ASN A 101 5.53 -28.88 -34.81
N ALA A 102 4.54 -29.75 -34.58
CA ALA A 102 3.59 -29.55 -33.50
C ALA A 102 4.31 -29.54 -32.13
N LEU A 103 3.87 -28.67 -31.23
CA LEU A 103 4.51 -28.52 -29.92
C LEU A 103 4.22 -29.73 -29.03
N SER A 104 5.25 -30.40 -28.50
CA SER A 104 5.04 -31.56 -27.62
C SER A 104 4.73 -31.16 -26.18
N ALA A 105 4.00 -32.00 -25.44
CA ALA A 105 3.68 -31.80 -24.02
C ALA A 105 4.93 -31.57 -23.15
N ARG A 106 6.03 -32.29 -23.44
CA ARG A 106 7.32 -32.11 -22.77
C ARG A 106 7.92 -30.72 -23.02
N THR A 107 7.75 -30.18 -24.22
CA THR A 107 8.22 -28.84 -24.56
C THR A 107 7.44 -27.77 -23.80
N VAL A 108 6.13 -27.94 -23.67
CA VAL A 108 5.27 -27.06 -22.88
C VAL A 108 5.64 -27.07 -21.40
N ASP A 109 5.89 -28.24 -20.81
CA ASP A 109 6.34 -28.27 -19.41
C ASP A 109 7.74 -27.66 -19.24
N HIS A 110 8.63 -27.84 -20.22
CA HIS A 110 9.98 -27.26 -20.19
C HIS A 110 9.95 -25.72 -20.29
N LEU A 111 9.12 -25.16 -21.18
CA LEU A 111 9.01 -23.70 -21.31
C LEU A 111 8.44 -23.07 -20.04
N ILE A 112 7.42 -23.68 -19.42
CA ILE A 112 6.84 -23.18 -18.16
C ILE A 112 7.90 -23.18 -17.05
N ARG A 113 8.68 -24.26 -16.93
CA ARG A 113 9.76 -24.35 -15.94
C ARG A 113 10.84 -23.30 -16.15
N LYS A 114 11.22 -23.07 -17.42
CA LYS A 114 12.21 -22.06 -17.79
C LYS A 114 11.77 -20.66 -17.33
N TYR A 115 10.55 -20.24 -17.67
CA TYR A 115 10.06 -18.92 -17.28
C TYR A 115 9.79 -18.79 -15.78
N ALA A 116 9.37 -19.87 -15.12
CA ALA A 116 9.24 -19.87 -13.66
C ALA A 116 10.58 -19.66 -12.95
N ALA A 117 11.66 -20.30 -13.44
CA ALA A 117 13.01 -20.08 -12.92
C ALA A 117 13.50 -18.65 -13.19
N GLN A 118 13.21 -18.09 -14.37
CA GLN A 118 13.54 -16.69 -14.70
C GLN A 118 12.79 -15.68 -13.85
N ALA A 119 11.55 -16.00 -13.47
CA ALA A 119 10.72 -15.18 -12.59
C ALA A 119 11.07 -15.31 -11.10
N GLY A 120 12.07 -16.11 -10.73
CA GLY A 120 12.48 -16.33 -9.33
C GLY A 120 11.45 -17.09 -8.51
N ILE A 121 10.71 -18.02 -9.11
CA ILE A 121 9.69 -18.83 -8.42
C ILE A 121 10.33 -20.15 -7.97
N ASP A 122 10.49 -20.33 -6.65
CA ASP A 122 11.13 -21.53 -6.08
C ASP A 122 10.27 -22.80 -6.18
N LYS A 123 8.95 -22.63 -6.38
CA LYS A 123 8.01 -23.73 -6.58
C LYS A 123 8.30 -24.48 -7.88
N LYS A 124 8.05 -25.79 -7.87
CA LYS A 124 8.15 -26.63 -9.08
C LYS A 124 6.97 -26.40 -10.03
N VAL A 125 6.99 -25.28 -10.75
CA VAL A 125 5.92 -24.91 -11.69
C VAL A 125 5.91 -25.84 -12.90
N ASN A 126 4.72 -26.32 -13.26
CA ASN A 126 4.43 -27.12 -14.45
C ASN A 126 3.01 -26.79 -14.96
N ALA A 127 2.64 -27.34 -16.13
CA ALA A 127 1.30 -27.12 -16.70
C ALA A 127 0.17 -27.48 -15.72
N LYS A 128 0.38 -28.54 -14.93
CA LYS A 128 -0.58 -29.00 -13.91
C LYS A 128 -0.78 -27.95 -12.80
N MET A 129 0.27 -27.31 -12.32
CA MET A 129 0.20 -26.25 -11.30
C MET A 129 -0.51 -24.99 -11.81
N LEU A 130 -0.29 -24.59 -13.08
CA LEU A 130 -1.02 -23.48 -13.68
C LEU A 130 -2.53 -23.77 -13.74
N ARG A 131 -2.90 -24.99 -14.13
CA ARG A 131 -4.30 -25.44 -14.10
C ARG A 131 -4.87 -25.48 -12.68
N HIS A 132 -4.11 -25.98 -11.71
CA HIS A 132 -4.52 -25.98 -10.30
C HIS A 132 -4.79 -24.56 -9.80
N THR A 133 -4.00 -23.58 -10.25
CA THR A 133 -4.17 -22.17 -9.93
C THR A 133 -5.50 -21.62 -10.47
N PHE A 134 -5.84 -21.92 -11.72
CA PHE A 134 -7.15 -21.56 -12.28
C PHE A 134 -8.31 -22.24 -11.54
N ALA A 135 -8.21 -23.55 -11.31
CA ALA A 135 -9.24 -24.32 -10.61
C ALA A 135 -9.49 -23.81 -9.18
N ALA A 136 -8.42 -23.50 -8.45
CA ALA A 136 -8.52 -22.92 -7.10
C ALA A 136 -9.19 -21.53 -7.12
N ARG A 137 -8.86 -20.68 -8.11
CA ARG A 137 -9.51 -19.38 -8.28
C ARG A 137 -10.99 -19.52 -8.60
N LEU A 138 -11.34 -20.39 -9.55
CA LEU A 138 -12.72 -20.66 -9.95
C LEU A 138 -13.58 -21.16 -8.78
N CYS A 139 -13.02 -22.04 -7.94
CA CYS A 139 -13.72 -22.55 -6.75
C CYS A 139 -13.85 -21.52 -5.62
N ARG A 140 -13.06 -20.42 -5.61
CA ARG A 140 -13.22 -19.32 -4.65
C ARG A 140 -14.34 -18.37 -5.02
N GLU A 141 -14.68 -18.24 -6.30
CA GLU A 141 -15.72 -17.34 -6.81
C GLU A 141 -17.16 -17.88 -6.58
N GLU A 142 -17.36 -18.72 -5.55
CA GLU A 142 -18.64 -19.34 -5.15
C GLU A 142 -19.42 -20.07 -6.26
N VAL A 143 -18.72 -20.55 -7.29
CA VAL A 143 -19.34 -21.32 -8.39
C VAL A 143 -19.79 -22.71 -7.90
N SER A 144 -21.00 -23.13 -8.30
CA SER A 144 -21.49 -24.48 -7.98
C SER A 144 -20.55 -25.57 -8.50
N ILE A 145 -20.45 -26.69 -7.77
CA ILE A 145 -19.49 -27.78 -8.05
C ILE A 145 -19.66 -28.29 -9.48
N ASP A 146 -20.92 -28.50 -9.91
CA ASP A 146 -21.22 -29.01 -11.24
C ASP A 146 -20.80 -28.04 -12.35
N ARG A 147 -20.96 -26.74 -12.11
CA ARG A 147 -20.54 -25.70 -13.05
C ARG A 147 -19.02 -25.57 -13.12
N ALA A 148 -18.34 -25.65 -11.98
CA ALA A 148 -16.87 -25.68 -11.95
C ALA A 148 -16.30 -26.94 -12.63
N ALA A 149 -16.95 -28.09 -12.46
CA ALA A 149 -16.58 -29.34 -13.14
C ALA A 149 -16.76 -29.25 -14.65
N ALA A 150 -17.87 -28.64 -15.10
CA ALA A 150 -18.15 -28.41 -16.51
C ALA A 150 -17.09 -27.49 -17.15
N ILE A 151 -16.75 -26.38 -16.50
CA ILE A 151 -15.73 -25.42 -16.98
C ILE A 151 -14.34 -26.09 -17.07
N LEU A 152 -13.95 -26.84 -16.04
CA LEU A 152 -12.66 -27.52 -16.00
C LEU A 152 -12.62 -28.78 -16.90
N GLY A 153 -13.77 -29.30 -17.34
CA GLY A 153 -13.85 -30.55 -18.09
C GLY A 153 -13.48 -31.78 -17.24
N ILE A 154 -13.78 -31.77 -15.94
CA ILE A 154 -13.49 -32.89 -15.02
C ILE A 154 -14.72 -33.81 -14.95
N THR A 155 -14.50 -35.12 -15.12
CA THR A 155 -15.55 -36.15 -15.00
C THR A 155 -15.67 -36.72 -13.60
N ASP A 156 -14.56 -36.73 -12.87
CA ASP A 156 -14.44 -37.35 -11.55
C ASP A 156 -14.72 -36.35 -10.41
N ALA A 157 -15.73 -36.67 -9.60
CA ALA A 157 -16.14 -35.86 -8.46
C ALA A 157 -15.05 -35.80 -7.36
N GLU A 158 -14.21 -36.82 -7.24
CA GLU A 158 -13.11 -36.84 -6.27
C GLU A 158 -12.03 -35.81 -6.64
N SER A 159 -11.75 -35.69 -7.94
CA SER A 159 -10.81 -34.70 -8.48
C SER A 159 -11.26 -33.25 -8.26
N ILE A 160 -12.57 -32.95 -8.32
CA ILE A 160 -13.05 -31.60 -8.03
C ILE A 160 -13.12 -31.29 -6.53
N SER A 161 -13.46 -32.29 -5.71
CA SER A 161 -13.47 -32.17 -4.24
C SER A 161 -12.11 -31.70 -3.68
N ARG A 162 -11.00 -32.15 -4.29
CA ARG A 162 -9.65 -31.67 -3.94
C ARG A 162 -9.45 -30.17 -4.13
N TYR A 163 -10.00 -29.58 -5.20
CA TYR A 163 -9.90 -28.15 -5.44
C TYR A 163 -10.78 -27.34 -4.47
N ILE A 164 -11.96 -27.85 -4.16
CA ILE A 164 -12.88 -27.21 -3.20
C ILE A 164 -12.25 -27.16 -1.82
N LYS A 165 -11.62 -28.26 -1.38
CA LYS A 165 -10.89 -28.28 -0.11
C LYS A 165 -9.75 -27.26 -0.08
N ALA A 166 -8.97 -27.18 -1.16
CA ALA A 166 -7.89 -26.20 -1.30
C ALA A 166 -8.38 -24.74 -1.39
N ALA A 167 -9.60 -24.51 -1.88
CA ALA A 167 -10.22 -23.18 -1.96
C ALA A 167 -10.86 -22.72 -0.63
N LYS A 168 -11.42 -23.65 0.15
CA LYS A 168 -12.03 -23.40 1.47
C LYS A 168 -11.00 -23.21 2.59
N GLU A 169 -9.82 -23.81 2.48
CA GLU A 169 -8.71 -23.48 3.37
C GLU A 169 -8.26 -22.04 3.04
N PRO A 170 -8.32 -21.09 4.01
CA PRO A 170 -7.71 -19.78 3.79
C PRO A 170 -6.26 -20.03 3.38
N PRO A 171 -5.70 -19.28 2.41
CA PRO A 171 -4.36 -19.55 1.94
C PRO A 171 -3.46 -19.65 3.17
N LYS A 172 -2.87 -20.83 3.38
CA LYS A 172 -1.69 -20.94 4.22
C LYS A 172 -0.64 -20.18 3.46
N VAL A 173 -0.67 -18.87 3.60
CA VAL A 173 0.39 -18.03 3.10
C VAL A 173 1.56 -18.44 3.99
N ASN A 174 2.44 -19.27 3.45
CA ASN A 174 3.81 -19.34 3.93
C ASN A 174 4.35 -17.92 3.72
N LEU A 175 4.06 -17.03 4.67
CA LEU A 175 4.58 -15.67 4.77
C LEU A 175 6.01 -15.72 5.33
N VAL A 176 6.77 -16.70 4.89
CA VAL A 176 8.22 -16.62 4.91
C VAL A 176 8.54 -16.35 3.44
N PRO A 177 8.86 -15.11 3.05
CA PRO A 177 9.69 -14.94 1.86
C PRO A 177 10.84 -15.94 2.01
N GLU A 178 11.25 -16.66 0.97
CA GLU A 178 12.56 -17.32 1.02
C GLU A 178 13.62 -16.22 1.17
N GLU A 179 13.83 -15.81 2.41
CA GLU A 179 14.96 -15.04 2.83
C GLU A 179 16.18 -15.90 2.52
N VAL A 180 17.07 -15.39 1.67
CA VAL A 180 18.43 -15.88 1.61
C VAL A 180 19.05 -15.61 2.98
N ASP A 181 18.91 -16.59 3.88
CA ASP A 181 19.39 -16.50 5.24
C ASP A 181 20.94 -16.43 5.22
N THR A 182 21.47 -15.22 5.35
CA THR A 182 22.92 -14.93 5.33
C THR A 182 23.61 -15.27 6.65
N ARG A 183 22.91 -15.82 7.65
CA ARG A 183 23.52 -16.19 8.94
C ARG A 183 24.51 -17.36 8.78
N PRO A 184 25.60 -17.40 9.58
CA PRO A 184 26.51 -18.54 9.60
C PRO A 184 25.80 -19.87 9.93
N VAL A 185 26.26 -20.97 9.33
CA VAL A 185 25.66 -22.32 9.48
C VAL A 185 25.47 -22.72 10.95
N LEU A 186 26.41 -22.33 11.82
CA LEU A 186 26.36 -22.61 13.25
C LEU A 186 25.16 -21.95 13.95
N VAL A 187 24.82 -20.73 13.55
CA VAL A 187 23.69 -19.98 14.13
C VAL A 187 22.36 -20.59 13.70
N LYS A 188 22.24 -21.00 12.43
CA LYS A 188 21.06 -21.72 11.90
C LYS A 188 20.80 -23.04 12.63
N PHE A 189 21.88 -23.75 12.95
CA PHE A 189 21.83 -25.01 13.69
C PHE A 189 21.40 -24.79 15.15
N LEU A 190 21.97 -23.80 15.83
CA LEU A 190 21.62 -23.45 17.21
C LEU A 190 20.17 -22.98 17.36
N THR A 191 19.65 -22.20 16.41
CA THR A 191 18.25 -21.76 16.42
C THR A 191 17.26 -22.89 16.15
N LYS A 192 17.68 -23.97 15.48
CA LYS A 192 16.87 -25.18 15.28
C LYS A 192 16.78 -26.03 16.55
N LEU A 193 17.83 -26.06 17.36
CA LEU A 193 17.86 -26.82 18.61
C LEU A 193 17.14 -26.12 19.77
N PHE A 194 17.04 -24.78 19.72
CA PHE A 194 16.34 -23.98 20.73
C PHE A 194 15.39 -22.96 20.07
N PRO A 195 14.23 -23.38 19.54
CA PRO A 195 13.21 -22.45 19.07
C PRO A 195 12.67 -21.65 20.27
N THR A 196 12.96 -20.34 20.31
CA THR A 196 12.34 -19.45 21.29
C THR A 196 10.85 -19.36 20.98
N LYS A 197 10.00 -19.88 21.88
CA LYS A 197 8.54 -19.75 21.76
C LYS A 197 8.18 -18.26 21.63
N PRO A 198 7.32 -17.86 20.67
CA PRO A 198 6.86 -16.48 20.58
C PRO A 198 6.19 -16.09 21.90
N LYS A 199 6.63 -14.98 22.49
CA LYS A 199 6.01 -14.45 23.71
C LYS A 199 4.83 -13.59 23.30
N ILE A 200 3.63 -13.99 23.69
CA ILE A 200 2.43 -13.14 23.53
C ILE A 200 2.69 -11.83 24.29
N ALA A 201 2.33 -10.69 23.69
CA ALA A 201 2.45 -9.39 24.34
C ALA A 201 1.71 -9.42 25.69
N LYS A 202 2.35 -8.91 26.76
CA LYS A 202 1.71 -8.87 28.08
C LYS A 202 0.46 -7.98 27.99
N PRO A 203 -0.73 -8.45 28.39
CA PRO A 203 -1.91 -7.59 28.48
C PRO A 203 -1.64 -6.46 29.48
N LEU A 204 -2.21 -5.29 29.21
CA LEU A 204 -2.05 -4.10 30.05
C LEU A 204 -2.59 -4.36 31.46
N THR A 205 -1.72 -4.30 32.47
CA THR A 205 -2.11 -4.38 33.88
C THR A 205 -2.31 -3.00 34.53
N GLY A 206 -2.64 -1.96 33.75
CA GLY A 206 -2.68 -0.58 34.28
C GLY A 206 -3.67 0.40 33.67
N ILE A 207 -4.39 0.08 32.59
CA ILE A 207 -5.40 1.00 32.03
C ILE A 207 -6.75 0.70 32.69
N LYS A 208 -7.29 1.67 33.46
CA LYS A 208 -8.66 1.60 33.98
C LYS A 208 -9.66 1.86 32.85
N GLY A 209 -10.31 0.82 32.34
CA GLY A 209 -11.43 0.93 31.40
C GLY A 209 -11.56 -0.27 30.47
N ALA A 210 -12.77 -0.51 29.94
CA ALA A 210 -12.99 -1.51 28.90
C ALA A 210 -12.22 -1.10 27.63
N ILE A 211 -11.57 -2.07 26.99
CA ILE A 211 -10.81 -1.88 25.75
C ILE A 211 -11.80 -1.52 24.65
N LEU A 212 -11.80 -0.25 24.23
CA LEU A 212 -12.70 0.24 23.19
C LEU A 212 -12.09 -0.01 21.80
N PRO A 213 -12.87 -0.47 20.81
CA PRO A 213 -12.39 -0.92 19.50
C PRO A 213 -11.86 0.23 18.61
N SER A 214 -11.91 1.47 19.07
CA SER A 214 -11.57 2.66 18.27
C SER A 214 -10.48 3.50 18.95
N PRO A 215 -9.29 3.67 18.35
CA PRO A 215 -8.20 4.45 18.95
C PRO A 215 -8.57 5.93 19.18
N THR A 216 -9.61 6.45 18.52
CA THR A 216 -10.08 7.85 18.61
C THR A 216 -10.46 8.32 20.02
N GLU A 217 -10.68 7.40 20.96
CA GLU A 217 -11.14 7.72 22.31
C GLU A 217 -9.99 7.85 23.32
N VAL A 218 -8.78 7.37 22.98
CA VAL A 218 -7.62 7.40 23.88
C VAL A 218 -6.61 8.45 23.44
N ALA A 219 -6.23 9.32 24.37
CA ALA A 219 -5.23 10.35 24.17
C ALA A 219 -3.92 9.96 24.87
N PHE A 220 -2.99 9.34 24.14
CA PHE A 220 -1.71 8.90 24.71
C PHE A 220 -0.81 10.09 25.06
N GLY A 221 -0.54 10.32 26.35
CA GLY A 221 0.40 11.34 26.85
C GLY A 221 0.08 12.78 26.45
N ARG A 222 -1.20 13.05 26.12
CA ARG A 222 -1.69 14.36 25.65
C ARG A 222 -2.92 14.84 26.42
N GLU A 223 -3.20 14.24 27.57
CA GLU A 223 -4.32 14.55 28.44
C GLU A 223 -4.27 16.02 28.88
N GLY A 224 -3.09 16.52 29.30
CA GLY A 224 -2.93 17.92 29.69
C GLY A 224 -3.16 18.92 28.55
N VAL A 225 -2.78 18.56 27.31
CA VAL A 225 -3.04 19.40 26.12
C VAL A 225 -4.54 19.45 25.82
N ILE A 226 -5.24 18.32 25.97
CA ILE A 226 -6.70 18.27 25.80
C ILE A 226 -7.39 19.13 26.86
N GLU A 227 -6.95 19.07 28.12
CA GLU A 227 -7.50 19.90 29.18
C GLU A 227 -7.30 21.40 28.92
N ASP A 228 -6.12 21.80 28.43
CA ASP A 228 -5.83 23.19 28.07
C ASP A 228 -6.73 23.68 26.92
N ILE A 229 -6.85 22.90 25.84
CA ILE A 229 -7.76 23.19 24.73
C ILE A 229 -9.20 23.32 25.26
N ARG A 230 -9.63 22.39 26.10
CA ARG A 230 -10.98 22.35 26.68
C ARG A 230 -11.24 23.58 27.55
N GLY A 231 -10.24 24.05 28.31
CA GLY A 231 -10.29 25.26 29.10
C GLY A 231 -10.47 26.52 28.25
N HIS A 232 -9.75 26.61 27.13
CA HIS A 232 -9.87 27.72 26.18
C HIS A 232 -11.22 27.74 25.45
N LEU A 233 -11.70 26.58 24.99
CA LEU A 233 -13.00 26.46 24.32
C LEU A 233 -14.18 26.82 25.24
N LYS A 234 -14.15 26.42 26.52
CA LYS A 234 -15.17 26.83 27.50
C LYS A 234 -15.22 28.33 27.75
N LYS A 235 -14.07 29.01 27.62
CA LYS A 235 -13.94 30.48 27.70
C LYS A 235 -14.37 31.20 26.41
N GLY A 236 -14.78 30.46 25.36
CA GLY A 236 -15.14 31.03 24.05
C GLY A 236 -13.94 31.49 23.23
N GLN A 237 -12.72 31.04 23.56
CA GLN A 237 -11.52 31.38 22.81
C GLN A 237 -11.27 30.34 21.72
N SER A 238 -11.14 30.79 20.48
CA SER A 238 -10.79 29.94 19.35
C SER A 238 -9.35 29.46 19.45
N VAL A 239 -9.11 28.18 19.17
CA VAL A 239 -7.82 27.51 19.34
C VAL A 239 -7.32 26.98 18.00
N LEU A 240 -6.04 27.19 17.71
CA LEU A 240 -5.37 26.72 16.51
C LEU A 240 -4.26 25.75 16.88
N LEU A 241 -4.40 24.50 16.43
CA LEU A 241 -3.38 23.47 16.55
C LEU A 241 -2.38 23.59 15.40
N THR A 242 -1.10 23.75 15.73
CA THR A 242 -0.01 23.73 14.75
C THR A 242 0.92 22.53 14.99
N GLY A 243 1.64 22.13 13.94
CA GLY A 243 2.64 21.06 14.04
C GLY A 243 2.81 20.34 12.71
N GLN A 244 3.89 19.59 12.57
CA GLN A 244 4.22 18.83 11.36
C GLN A 244 3.13 17.79 10.99
N VAL A 245 3.15 17.33 9.74
CA VAL A 245 2.27 16.24 9.27
C VAL A 245 2.48 14.99 10.12
N GLY A 246 1.39 14.25 10.39
CA GLY A 246 1.48 12.98 11.11
C GLY A 246 1.59 13.11 12.63
N ILE A 247 1.63 14.34 13.18
CA ILE A 247 1.72 14.61 14.61
C ILE A 247 0.46 14.23 15.40
N GLY A 248 -0.65 13.84 14.74
CA GLY A 248 -1.90 13.43 15.39
C GLY A 248 -2.92 14.55 15.64
N LYS A 249 -2.90 15.64 14.86
CA LYS A 249 -3.88 16.74 14.93
C LYS A 249 -5.32 16.25 14.79
N THR A 250 -5.61 15.55 13.70
CA THR A 250 -6.93 14.96 13.41
C THR A 250 -7.45 14.06 14.52
N HIS A 251 -6.55 13.28 15.14
CA HIS A 251 -6.89 12.40 16.25
C HIS A 251 -7.41 13.18 17.47
N LEU A 252 -6.69 14.24 17.86
CA LEU A 252 -7.10 15.11 18.97
C LEU A 252 -8.42 15.83 18.66
N LEU A 253 -8.60 16.31 17.43
CA LEU A 253 -9.84 16.97 17.02
C LEU A 253 -11.05 16.03 17.11
N LYS A 254 -10.91 14.77 16.68
CA LYS A 254 -11.97 13.75 16.78
C LYS A 254 -12.27 13.39 18.24
N ASN A 255 -11.24 13.25 19.08
CA ASN A 255 -11.41 12.96 20.50
C ASN A 255 -12.19 14.08 21.22
N ILE A 256 -11.83 15.33 20.93
CA ILE A 256 -12.52 16.51 21.45
C ILE A 256 -13.96 16.58 20.91
N ALA A 257 -14.17 16.30 19.63
CA ALA A 257 -15.51 16.26 19.02
C ALA A 257 -16.42 15.24 19.69
N GLY A 258 -15.92 14.05 20.03
CA GLY A 258 -16.70 13.02 20.74
C GLY A 258 -17.03 13.39 22.19
N SER A 259 -16.19 14.22 22.83
CA SER A 259 -16.36 14.63 24.23
C SER A 259 -17.36 15.78 24.43
N PHE A 260 -17.57 16.62 23.41
CA PHE A 260 -18.50 17.75 23.44
C PHE A 260 -19.72 17.40 22.59
N GLY A 261 -20.85 17.04 23.19
CA GLY A 261 -22.07 16.50 22.54
C GLY A 261 -22.76 17.37 21.47
N ALA A 262 -24.08 17.52 21.56
CA ALA A 262 -24.97 18.01 20.48
C ALA A 262 -24.72 19.43 19.91
N THR A 263 -23.76 20.18 20.45
CA THR A 263 -23.42 21.57 20.04
C THR A 263 -22.10 21.69 19.26
N THR A 264 -21.51 20.56 18.86
CA THR A 264 -20.24 20.51 18.14
C THR A 264 -20.42 20.05 16.70
N PHE A 265 -19.93 20.83 15.75
CA PHE A 265 -19.92 20.44 14.34
C PHE A 265 -18.50 20.12 13.89
N TYR A 266 -18.24 18.84 13.59
CA TYR A 266 -16.99 18.38 13.01
C TYR A 266 -17.06 18.37 11.48
N PHE A 267 -16.00 18.92 10.85
CA PHE A 267 -15.81 18.90 9.40
C PHE A 267 -14.40 18.43 9.06
N SER A 268 -14.33 17.36 8.26
CA SER A 268 -13.09 16.71 7.79
C SER A 268 -12.34 17.51 6.70
N SER A 269 -12.64 18.81 6.56
CA SER A 269 -12.26 19.68 5.43
C SER A 269 -12.90 19.33 4.08
N PRO A 270 -14.07 19.91 3.76
CA PRO A 270 -14.50 20.10 2.39
C PRO A 270 -13.90 21.41 1.85
N SER A 271 -12.84 21.30 1.05
CA SER A 271 -12.47 22.40 0.16
C SER A 271 -13.25 22.25 -1.12
N PRO A 272 -13.91 23.30 -1.64
CA PRO A 272 -13.85 24.73 -1.27
C PRO A 272 -14.66 25.19 -0.04
N MET A 273 -14.31 26.35 0.55
CA MET A 273 -14.99 27.00 1.70
C MET A 273 -16.52 27.10 1.54
N ARG A 274 -17.00 27.27 0.31
CA ARG A 274 -18.44 27.26 0.00
C ARG A 274 -19.11 25.94 0.39
N ASP A 275 -18.42 24.81 0.26
CA ASP A 275 -18.95 23.50 0.63
C ASP A 275 -18.94 23.33 2.15
N LEU A 276 -17.97 23.92 2.87
CA LEU A 276 -18.04 24.01 4.33
C LEU A 276 -19.27 24.81 4.78
N LEU A 277 -19.55 25.94 4.13
CA LEU A 277 -20.75 26.74 4.40
C LEU A 277 -22.05 25.99 4.08
N LYS A 278 -22.10 25.25 2.96
CA LYS A 278 -23.26 24.42 2.62
C LYS A 278 -23.50 23.32 3.64
N GLN A 279 -22.46 22.60 4.03
CA GLN A 279 -22.59 21.54 5.03
C GLN A 279 -22.95 22.10 6.41
N LEU A 280 -22.48 23.30 6.76
CA LEU A 280 -22.93 24.02 7.95
C LEU A 280 -24.42 24.38 7.86
N HIS A 281 -24.86 24.93 6.73
CA HIS A 281 -26.26 25.29 6.50
C HIS A 281 -27.19 24.06 6.60
N GLU A 282 -26.80 22.92 6.00
CA GLU A 282 -27.54 21.67 6.11
C GLU A 282 -27.60 21.14 7.55
N LYS A 283 -26.46 21.15 8.27
CA LYS A 283 -26.42 20.65 9.65
C LYS A 283 -27.14 21.53 10.67
N LEU A 284 -27.23 22.84 10.42
CA LEU A 284 -27.94 23.80 11.27
C LEU A 284 -29.43 23.91 10.96
N ASN A 285 -29.90 23.27 9.88
CA ASN A 285 -31.29 23.29 9.43
C ASN A 285 -31.88 24.72 9.36
N CYS A 286 -31.10 25.65 8.78
CA CYS A 286 -31.43 27.08 8.75
C CYS A 286 -32.78 27.35 8.02
N PRO A 287 -33.63 28.24 8.55
CA PRO A 287 -34.88 28.61 7.88
C PRO A 287 -34.61 29.50 6.66
N GLY A 288 -34.88 28.98 5.45
CA GLY A 288 -34.74 29.69 4.18
C GLY A 288 -34.92 28.79 2.95
N ASP A 289 -35.20 29.39 1.79
CA ASP A 289 -35.31 28.68 0.50
C ASP A 289 -34.04 27.86 0.22
N LYS A 290 -34.23 26.67 -0.38
CA LYS A 290 -33.12 25.78 -0.80
C LYS A 290 -32.03 26.59 -1.50
N LEU A 291 -30.79 26.46 -1.03
CA LEU A 291 -29.62 27.17 -1.56
C LEU A 291 -29.57 27.04 -3.10
N ASN A 292 -29.86 28.13 -3.80
CA ASN A 292 -29.76 28.18 -5.25
C ASN A 292 -28.27 28.24 -5.65
N GLY A 293 -27.88 27.60 -6.75
CA GLY A 293 -26.48 27.50 -7.20
C GLY A 293 -25.74 28.82 -7.45
N ARG A 294 -26.42 29.96 -7.35
CA ARG A 294 -25.92 31.34 -7.53
C ARG A 294 -25.72 32.14 -6.22
N SER A 295 -26.09 31.61 -5.05
CA SER A 295 -25.97 32.34 -3.79
C SER A 295 -24.51 32.67 -3.45
N SER A 296 -24.27 33.91 -3.04
CA SER A 296 -22.93 34.41 -2.69
C SER A 296 -22.47 33.83 -1.34
N SER A 297 -21.17 33.60 -1.14
CA SER A 297 -20.63 33.11 0.14
C SER A 297 -21.05 34.01 1.33
N LYS A 298 -21.22 35.33 1.12
CA LYS A 298 -21.68 36.25 2.16
C LYS A 298 -23.16 36.04 2.56
N GLU A 299 -24.02 35.69 1.60
CA GLU A 299 -25.45 35.44 1.86
C GLU A 299 -25.64 34.16 2.70
N ILE A 300 -24.88 33.10 2.36
CA ILE A 300 -24.92 31.84 3.09
C ILE A 300 -24.47 32.04 4.55
N VAL A 301 -23.43 32.85 4.77
CA VAL A 301 -23.00 33.19 6.13
C VAL A 301 -24.06 34.02 6.87
N GLY A 302 -24.71 34.97 6.21
CA GLY A 302 -25.82 35.73 6.80
C GLY A 302 -26.94 34.82 7.32
N GLN A 303 -27.35 33.83 6.52
CA GLN A 303 -28.37 32.84 6.89
C GLN A 303 -27.93 31.93 8.05
N ILE A 304 -26.67 31.49 8.05
CA ILE A 304 -26.09 30.71 9.14
C ILE A 304 -26.07 31.53 10.43
N VAL A 305 -25.69 32.81 10.36
CA VAL A 305 -25.64 33.69 11.54
C VAL A 305 -27.04 33.96 12.10
N SER A 306 -28.06 34.11 11.25
CA SER A 306 -29.45 34.29 11.72
C SER A 306 -30.06 33.03 12.35
N ALA A 307 -29.61 31.83 11.97
CA ALA A 307 -30.10 30.56 12.50
C ALA A 307 -29.45 30.16 13.84
N LEU A 308 -28.37 30.83 14.24
CA LEU A 308 -27.68 30.55 15.49
C LEU A 308 -28.38 31.25 16.66
N GLU A 309 -29.28 30.54 17.33
CA GLU A 309 -29.92 31.02 18.57
C GLU A 309 -29.02 30.87 19.81
N ALA A 310 -27.95 30.06 19.74
CA ALA A 310 -27.09 29.74 20.88
C ALA A 310 -25.69 30.40 20.80
N PRO A 311 -25.23 31.10 21.85
CA PRO A 311 -23.99 31.89 21.83
C PRO A 311 -22.68 31.05 21.92
N LYS A 312 -22.71 29.71 21.81
CA LYS A 312 -21.54 28.86 22.08
C LYS A 312 -21.46 27.59 21.24
N THR A 313 -21.76 27.69 19.95
CA THR A 313 -21.55 26.57 19.03
C THR A 313 -20.05 26.40 18.75
N ILE A 314 -19.53 25.19 18.95
CA ILE A 314 -18.12 24.86 18.69
C ILE A 314 -18.00 24.30 17.28
N LEU A 315 -17.14 24.92 16.48
CA LEU A 315 -16.85 24.51 15.11
C LEU A 315 -15.47 23.87 15.06
N ILE A 316 -15.40 22.58 14.73
CA ILE A 316 -14.14 21.83 14.62
C ILE A 316 -13.82 21.63 13.14
N ILE A 317 -12.67 22.15 12.70
CA ILE A 317 -12.21 22.07 11.31
C ILE A 317 -10.85 21.37 11.27
N ASP A 318 -10.80 20.22 10.60
CA ASP A 318 -9.64 19.33 10.59
C ASP A 318 -8.44 19.89 9.81
N ASN A 319 -8.70 20.60 8.72
CA ASN A 319 -7.65 21.18 7.89
C ASN A 319 -8.06 22.60 7.44
N LEU A 320 -7.30 23.60 7.87
CA LEU A 320 -7.45 25.00 7.48
C LEU A 320 -6.35 25.47 6.51
N ASP A 321 -5.45 24.59 6.05
CA ASP A 321 -4.36 24.91 5.14
C ASP A 321 -4.86 25.37 3.76
N SER A 322 -6.06 24.95 3.36
CA SER A 322 -6.68 25.29 2.08
C SER A 322 -7.32 26.68 2.00
N LEU A 323 -7.38 27.42 3.12
CA LEU A 323 -7.96 28.76 3.15
C LEU A 323 -7.21 29.71 2.20
N LYS A 324 -7.98 30.42 1.37
CA LYS A 324 -7.48 31.42 0.42
C LYS A 324 -7.65 32.83 0.99
N ALA A 325 -6.90 33.78 0.44
CA ALA A 325 -7.02 35.20 0.82
C ALA A 325 -8.41 35.79 0.54
N SER A 326 -9.13 35.25 -0.47
CA SER A 326 -10.51 35.65 -0.79
C SER A 326 -11.50 35.36 0.33
N ASP A 327 -11.20 34.38 1.19
CA ASP A 327 -12.15 33.84 2.15
C ASP A 327 -11.98 34.48 3.54
N ILE A 328 -10.99 35.37 3.71
CA ILE A 328 -10.63 36.00 5.00
C ILE A 328 -11.82 36.73 5.62
N GLU A 329 -12.51 37.58 4.84
CA GLU A 329 -13.60 38.40 5.36
C GLU A 329 -14.74 37.51 5.87
N THR A 330 -15.14 36.52 5.09
CA THR A 330 -16.17 35.54 5.44
C THR A 330 -15.78 34.70 6.66
N PHE A 331 -14.52 34.28 6.74
CA PHE A 331 -14.03 33.48 7.87
C PHE A 331 -13.91 34.31 9.17
N LEU A 332 -13.60 35.59 9.08
CA LEU A 332 -13.60 36.50 10.24
C LEU A 332 -15.01 36.69 10.81
N THR A 333 -16.04 36.77 9.96
CA THR A 333 -17.44 36.81 10.40
C THR A 333 -17.84 35.52 11.12
N LEU A 334 -17.37 34.36 10.65
CA LEU A 334 -17.59 33.09 11.36
C LEU A 334 -16.89 33.07 12.72
N LEU A 335 -15.66 33.57 12.81
CA LEU A 335 -14.91 33.63 14.08
C LEU A 335 -15.54 34.52 15.15
N GLU A 336 -16.37 35.48 14.77
CA GLU A 336 -17.09 36.34 15.72
C GLU A 336 -18.31 35.66 16.34
N LYS A 337 -18.83 34.61 15.70
CA LYS A 337 -20.06 33.91 16.11
C LYS A 337 -19.81 32.48 16.58
N PHE A 338 -18.76 31.84 16.10
CA PHE A 338 -18.38 30.47 16.46
C PHE A 338 -17.07 30.46 17.26
N THR A 339 -17.00 29.56 18.25
CA THR A 339 -15.70 29.18 18.81
C THR A 339 -15.09 28.11 17.91
N ILE A 340 -13.99 28.43 17.23
CA ILE A 340 -13.39 27.55 16.23
C ILE A 340 -12.19 26.82 16.83
N LEU A 341 -12.19 25.49 16.69
CA LEU A 341 -11.01 24.65 16.89
C LEU A 341 -10.52 24.20 15.52
N GLY A 342 -9.35 24.69 15.12
CA GLY A 342 -8.76 24.41 13.82
C GLY A 342 -7.42 23.72 13.92
N ALA A 343 -7.04 22.98 12.88
CA ALA A 343 -5.67 22.49 12.70
C ALA A 343 -5.07 22.98 11.37
N VAL A 344 -3.77 23.31 11.44
CA VAL A 344 -2.93 23.80 10.35
C VAL A 344 -1.57 23.12 10.45
N GLU A 345 -0.88 22.92 9.33
CA GLU A 345 0.54 22.51 9.35
C GLU A 345 1.41 23.69 9.77
N GLU A 346 1.47 24.72 8.92
CA GLU A 346 2.16 25.97 9.19
C GLU A 346 1.28 27.19 8.86
N PRO A 347 1.14 28.15 9.78
CA PRO A 347 0.29 29.31 9.56
C PRO A 347 0.87 30.20 8.45
N LYS A 348 0.17 30.25 7.31
CA LYS A 348 0.58 31.07 6.15
C LYS A 348 0.64 32.56 6.53
N PRO A 349 1.72 33.29 6.18
CA PRO A 349 1.87 34.71 6.54
C PRO A 349 0.81 35.61 5.89
N LYS A 350 0.28 35.22 4.73
CA LYS A 350 -0.80 35.94 4.02
C LYS A 350 -2.13 36.01 4.81
N LEU A 351 -2.30 35.16 5.82
CA LEU A 351 -3.53 35.05 6.63
C LEU A 351 -3.31 35.52 8.09
N LYS A 352 -2.29 36.35 8.34
CA LYS A 352 -1.91 36.83 9.68
C LYS A 352 -3.07 37.45 10.47
N SER A 353 -3.98 38.16 9.79
CA SER A 353 -5.17 38.78 10.40
C SER A 353 -6.13 37.77 11.02
N VAL A 354 -6.24 36.57 10.44
CA VAL A 354 -7.06 35.47 10.95
C VAL A 354 -6.35 34.81 12.13
N TRP A 355 -5.08 34.45 11.96
CA TRP A 355 -4.31 33.71 12.97
C TRP A 355 -4.11 34.44 14.28
N TRP A 356 -4.08 35.78 14.26
CA TRP A 356 -3.98 36.59 15.49
C TRP A 356 -5.17 36.42 16.44
N LYS A 357 -6.36 36.05 15.92
CA LYS A 357 -7.55 35.82 16.74
C LYS A 357 -7.56 34.44 17.42
N PHE A 358 -6.62 33.56 17.09
CA PHE A 358 -6.53 32.22 17.67
C PHE A 358 -5.47 32.13 18.77
N LYS A 359 -5.78 31.36 19.81
CA LYS A 359 -4.76 30.84 20.72
C LYS A 359 -4.01 29.71 19.99
N ARG A 360 -2.73 29.92 19.69
CA ARG A 360 -1.87 28.90 19.07
C ARG A 360 -1.39 27.89 20.12
N ILE A 361 -1.59 26.61 19.82
CA ILE A 361 -1.02 25.49 20.58
C ILE A 361 -0.18 24.66 19.61
N ASP A 362 1.12 24.57 19.90
CA ASP A 362 2.06 23.85 19.05
C ASP A 362 2.24 22.42 19.55
N LEU A 363 1.91 21.45 18.70
CA LEU A 363 1.99 20.04 19.04
C LEU A 363 3.39 19.51 18.74
N LYS A 364 4.01 18.96 19.78
CA LYS A 364 5.28 18.25 19.67
C LYS A 364 5.07 16.75 19.39
N PRO A 365 6.11 16.05 18.91
CA PRO A 365 6.11 14.58 18.86
C PRO A 365 5.76 13.99 20.22
N LEU A 366 5.26 12.75 20.24
CA LEU A 366 4.94 12.10 21.50
C LEU A 366 6.20 11.95 22.36
N SER A 367 6.02 11.94 23.69
CA SER A 367 7.12 11.52 24.56
C SER A 367 7.45 10.05 24.30
N GLU A 368 8.65 9.62 24.69
CA GLU A 368 9.06 8.23 24.52
C GLU A 368 8.11 7.26 25.24
N GLU A 369 7.65 7.62 26.44
CA GLU A 369 6.70 6.85 27.22
C GLU A 369 5.35 6.74 26.51
N ALA A 370 4.80 7.86 26.04
CA ALA A 370 3.53 7.90 25.34
C ALA A 370 3.58 7.13 24.00
N ALA A 371 4.72 7.19 23.29
CA ALA A 371 4.95 6.42 22.09
C ALA A 371 5.01 4.92 22.37
N LYS A 372 5.70 4.50 23.45
CA LYS A 372 5.71 3.10 23.91
C LYS A 372 4.31 2.62 24.28
N GLU A 373 3.52 3.43 24.98
CA GLU A 373 2.13 3.10 25.31
C GLU A 373 1.26 2.92 24.05
N LEU A 374 1.40 3.80 23.06
CA LEU A 374 0.72 3.67 21.78
C LEU A 374 1.13 2.38 21.05
N ILE A 375 2.43 2.06 21.01
CA ILE A 375 2.93 0.82 20.39
C ILE A 375 2.34 -0.39 21.12
N ARG A 376 2.36 -0.40 22.45
CA ARG A 376 1.77 -1.46 23.29
C ARG A 376 0.30 -1.63 23.00
N TYR A 377 -0.43 -0.52 22.89
CA TYR A 377 -1.86 -0.54 22.61
C TYR A 377 -2.17 -1.20 21.26
N LEU A 378 -1.45 -0.81 20.21
CA LEU A 378 -1.69 -1.30 18.85
C LEU A 378 -1.20 -2.74 18.63
N THR A 379 -0.34 -3.26 19.51
CA THR A 379 0.26 -4.60 19.37
C THR A 379 -0.38 -5.68 20.25
N GLN A 380 -1.44 -5.35 21.01
CA GLN A 380 -2.09 -6.28 21.96
C GLN A 380 -2.57 -7.59 21.34
N ASN A 381 -3.10 -7.52 20.12
CA ASN A 381 -3.68 -8.67 19.41
C ASN A 381 -2.68 -9.32 18.44
N LEU A 382 -1.40 -8.92 18.47
CA LEU A 382 -0.37 -9.44 17.58
C LEU A 382 0.50 -10.49 18.28
N SER A 383 0.75 -11.59 17.57
CA SER A 383 1.70 -12.62 18.02
C SER A 383 3.11 -12.21 17.62
N ILE A 384 3.89 -11.67 18.56
CA ILE A 384 5.24 -11.12 18.30
C ILE A 384 6.31 -12.03 18.90
N THR A 385 7.36 -12.32 18.12
CA THR A 385 8.50 -13.14 18.59
C THR A 385 9.42 -12.36 19.53
N ASP A 386 9.73 -11.11 19.18
CA ASP A 386 10.65 -10.23 19.89
C ASP A 386 10.04 -8.82 19.99
N TYR A 387 9.39 -8.56 21.12
CA TYR A 387 8.69 -7.29 21.35
C TYR A 387 9.65 -6.10 21.50
N GLU A 388 10.76 -6.28 22.21
CA GLU A 388 11.75 -5.23 22.46
C GLU A 388 12.40 -4.77 21.16
N MET A 389 12.68 -5.71 20.26
CA MET A 389 13.21 -5.39 18.93
C MET A 389 12.20 -4.59 18.09
N LEU A 390 10.92 -4.96 18.11
CA LEU A 390 9.85 -4.23 17.42
C LEU A 390 9.67 -2.81 17.99
N GLU A 391 9.56 -2.68 19.31
CA GLU A 391 9.40 -1.41 20.01
C GLU A 391 10.57 -0.46 19.69
N THR A 392 11.81 -0.93 19.84
CA THR A 392 13.02 -0.15 19.56
C THR A 392 13.08 0.29 18.10
N ARG A 393 12.78 -0.63 17.16
CA ARG A 393 12.79 -0.33 15.72
C ARG A 393 11.77 0.74 15.37
N ILE A 394 10.52 0.60 15.82
CA ILE A 394 9.45 1.57 15.57
C ILE A 394 9.79 2.93 16.18
N LEU A 395 10.30 2.98 17.41
CA LEU A 395 10.70 4.24 18.04
C LEU A 395 11.81 4.93 17.26
N SER A 396 12.83 4.17 16.82
CA SER A 396 13.96 4.71 16.06
C SER A 396 13.57 5.27 14.69
N LEU A 397 12.55 4.71 14.04
CA LEU A 397 12.12 5.10 12.68
C LEU A 397 10.96 6.12 12.68
N SER A 398 10.10 6.11 13.69
CA SER A 398 8.92 6.98 13.74
C SER A 398 9.23 8.42 14.13
N ASN A 399 10.39 8.69 14.72
CA ASN A 399 10.66 9.96 15.40
C ASN A 399 9.54 10.37 16.38
N HIS A 400 8.89 9.38 17.01
CA HIS A 400 7.75 9.57 17.92
C HIS A 400 6.50 10.22 17.26
N LEU A 401 6.36 10.10 15.93
CA LEU A 401 5.17 10.51 15.20
C LEU A 401 4.07 9.45 15.28
N PRO A 402 2.86 9.77 15.77
CA PRO A 402 1.76 8.82 15.87
C PRO A 402 1.40 8.13 14.55
N VAL A 403 1.32 8.89 13.44
CA VAL A 403 0.95 8.31 12.13
C VAL A 403 2.01 7.32 11.65
N ALA A 404 3.29 7.61 11.85
CA ALA A 404 4.37 6.69 11.49
C ALA A 404 4.31 5.41 12.33
N ILE A 405 4.04 5.53 13.63
CA ILE A 405 3.86 4.38 14.53
C ILE A 405 2.68 3.52 14.07
N VAL A 406 1.53 4.14 13.82
CA VAL A 406 0.30 3.44 13.37
C VAL A 406 0.54 2.74 12.04
N ASP A 407 1.15 3.43 11.07
CA ASP A 407 1.43 2.88 9.75
C ASP A 407 2.39 1.68 9.81
N MET A 408 3.51 1.81 10.54
CA MET A 408 4.47 0.72 10.72
C MET A 408 3.84 -0.50 11.41
N ILE A 409 2.99 -0.29 12.42
CA ILE A 409 2.30 -1.41 13.08
C ILE A 409 1.24 -2.02 12.16
N HIS A 410 0.54 -1.21 11.37
CA HIS A 410 -0.41 -1.68 10.38
C HIS A 410 0.28 -2.53 9.30
N GLN A 411 1.47 -2.15 8.82
CA GLN A 411 2.27 -2.99 7.90
C GLN A 411 2.55 -4.38 8.51
N VAL A 412 2.90 -4.40 9.79
CA VAL A 412 3.22 -5.63 10.52
C VAL A 412 1.97 -6.45 10.86
N SER A 413 0.81 -5.82 11.08
CA SER A 413 -0.43 -6.49 11.48
C SER A 413 -1.05 -7.37 10.41
N HIS A 414 -0.66 -7.20 9.14
CA HIS A 414 -1.09 -8.07 8.04
C HIS A 414 -0.49 -9.48 8.14
N ARG A 415 0.51 -9.68 9.01
CA ARG A 415 1.17 -10.97 9.21
C ARG A 415 0.58 -11.68 10.44
N PRO A 416 0.35 -13.00 10.36
CA PRO A 416 -0.21 -13.78 11.47
C PRO A 416 0.77 -13.91 12.64
N VAL A 417 2.07 -13.88 12.37
CA VAL A 417 3.15 -13.86 13.38
C VAL A 417 4.22 -12.87 12.95
N VAL A 418 4.64 -12.02 13.88
CA VAL A 418 5.66 -10.99 13.69
C VAL A 418 7.03 -11.55 14.09
N ASN A 419 7.79 -11.97 13.09
CA ASN A 419 9.15 -12.51 13.25
C ASN A 419 10.21 -11.40 13.17
N LYS A 420 11.44 -11.68 13.63
CA LYS A 420 12.58 -10.72 13.60
C LYS A 420 12.87 -10.14 12.21
N GLU A 421 12.61 -10.93 11.18
CA GLU A 421 12.75 -10.59 9.76
C GLU A 421 11.73 -9.52 9.35
N VAL A 422 10.45 -9.77 9.65
CA VAL A 422 9.36 -8.81 9.47
C VAL A 422 9.64 -7.50 10.22
N ILE A 423 10.22 -7.57 11.43
CA ILE A 423 10.59 -6.39 12.22
C ILE A 423 11.69 -5.57 11.51
N ARG A 424 12.64 -6.21 10.84
CA ARG A 424 13.72 -5.52 10.10
C ARG A 424 13.19 -4.80 8.87
N ASP A 425 12.23 -5.41 8.19
CA ASP A 425 11.59 -4.90 6.98
C ASP A 425 10.59 -3.78 7.24
N VAL A 426 10.32 -3.43 8.50
CA VAL A 426 9.49 -2.26 8.83
C VAL A 426 10.22 -0.99 8.39
N TYR A 427 9.57 -0.19 7.55
CA TYR A 427 10.01 1.13 7.14
C TYR A 427 8.84 2.10 7.05
N HIS A 428 9.14 3.40 7.11
CA HIS A 428 8.15 4.44 6.88
C HIS A 428 8.76 5.57 6.05
N GLU A 429 8.14 5.89 4.91
CA GLU A 429 8.65 6.88 3.96
C GLU A 429 8.75 8.29 4.55
N ALA A 430 7.86 8.64 5.49
CA ALA A 430 7.85 9.97 6.13
C ALA A 430 8.84 10.12 7.29
N GLY A 431 9.51 9.04 7.72
CA GLY A 431 10.44 9.03 8.86
C GLY A 431 11.92 9.12 8.48
N VAL A 432 12.25 8.94 7.20
CA VAL A 432 13.64 8.99 6.74
C VAL A 432 14.01 10.45 6.47
N TYR A 433 14.67 11.10 7.42
CA TYR A 433 15.45 12.30 7.11
C TYR A 433 16.50 11.88 6.08
N PHE A 434 16.26 12.23 4.81
CA PHE A 434 17.32 12.20 3.80
C PHE A 434 18.41 13.14 4.29
N ARG A 435 19.50 12.58 4.82
CA ARG A 435 20.71 13.35 5.08
C ARG A 435 21.18 13.86 3.72
N ASP A 436 21.04 15.15 3.47
CA ASP A 436 21.51 15.74 2.23
C ASP A 436 23.05 15.65 2.20
N TRP A 437 23.58 14.71 1.44
CA TRP A 437 25.03 14.54 1.22
C TRP A 437 25.58 15.51 0.18
N THR A 438 24.72 16.30 -0.48
CA THR A 438 25.13 17.27 -1.50
C THR A 438 26.22 18.23 -1.03
N PRO A 439 26.17 18.82 0.20
CA PRO A 439 27.24 19.68 0.68
C PRO A 439 28.59 18.96 0.81
N VAL A 440 28.59 17.72 1.30
CA VAL A 440 29.82 16.91 1.46
C VAL A 440 30.44 16.61 0.09
N ILE A 441 29.62 16.25 -0.89
CA ILE A 441 30.09 15.95 -2.26
C ILE A 441 30.63 17.21 -2.94
N ILE A 442 29.98 18.37 -2.74
CA ILE A 442 30.47 19.65 -3.28
C ILE A 442 31.85 19.99 -2.70
N ILE A 443 32.03 19.81 -1.40
CA ILE A 443 33.32 20.04 -0.72
C ILE A 443 34.39 19.08 -1.26
N LEU A 444 34.06 17.79 -1.40
CA LEU A 444 34.98 16.77 -1.92
C LEU A 444 35.35 17.04 -3.38
N TRP A 445 34.38 17.49 -4.18
CA TRP A 445 34.61 17.87 -5.57
C TRP A 445 35.52 19.11 -5.67
N GLY A 446 35.32 20.11 -4.82
CA GLY A 446 36.20 21.27 -4.70
C GLY A 446 37.64 20.90 -4.31
N MET A 447 37.81 19.98 -3.36
CA MET A 447 39.14 19.48 -2.97
C MET A 447 39.87 18.77 -4.12
N VAL A 448 39.18 17.92 -4.88
CA VAL A 448 39.78 17.23 -6.03
C VAL A 448 40.18 18.22 -7.13
N ILE A 449 39.37 19.26 -7.37
CA ILE A 449 39.71 20.33 -8.32
C ILE A 449 40.92 21.13 -7.85
N ALA A 450 40.98 21.50 -6.57
CA ALA A 450 42.14 22.20 -6.00
C ALA A 450 43.42 21.35 -6.12
N PHE A 451 43.33 20.07 -5.79
CA PHE A 451 44.44 19.11 -5.95
C PHE A 451 44.92 19.01 -7.40
N ARG A 452 44.00 19.08 -8.37
CA ARG A 452 44.35 19.11 -9.80
C ARG A 452 45.24 20.30 -10.18
N PHE A 453 44.95 21.49 -9.65
CA PHE A 453 45.76 22.69 -9.91
C PHE A 453 47.12 22.64 -9.19
N VAL A 454 47.17 22.10 -7.97
CA VAL A 454 48.43 21.89 -7.24
C VAL A 454 49.32 20.90 -7.98
N ALA A 455 48.77 19.77 -8.44
CA ALA A 455 49.50 18.78 -9.21
C ALA A 455 50.08 19.34 -10.52
N LEU A 456 49.31 20.23 -11.19
CA LEU A 456 49.78 20.95 -12.37
C LEU A 456 50.98 21.86 -12.04
N GLY A 457 50.91 22.61 -10.93
CA GLY A 457 52.00 23.47 -10.46
C GLY A 457 53.25 22.71 -9.99
N MET A 458 53.09 21.49 -9.50
CA MET A 458 54.19 20.60 -9.11
C MET A 458 54.75 19.78 -10.29
N HIS A 459 54.25 20.00 -11.51
CA HIS A 459 54.57 19.19 -12.69
C HIS A 459 54.35 17.67 -12.50
N SER A 460 53.45 17.28 -11.59
CA SER A 460 53.07 15.90 -11.36
C SER A 460 51.94 15.50 -12.31
N PHE A 461 52.32 14.89 -13.43
CA PHE A 461 51.36 14.41 -14.42
C PHE A 461 50.43 13.32 -13.84
N GLU A 462 50.98 12.44 -13.00
CA GLU A 462 50.22 11.38 -12.31
C GLU A 462 49.15 11.96 -11.38
N GLY A 463 49.51 12.96 -10.58
CA GLY A 463 48.57 13.65 -9.67
C GLY A 463 47.45 14.36 -10.44
N TYR A 464 47.77 14.96 -11.58
CA TYR A 464 46.80 15.63 -12.43
C TYR A 464 45.78 14.64 -13.04
N ILE A 465 46.25 13.49 -13.53
CA ILE A 465 45.39 12.42 -14.05
C ILE A 465 44.50 11.84 -12.95
N LEU A 466 45.08 11.55 -11.77
CA LEU A 466 44.35 11.01 -10.63
C LEU A 466 43.21 11.94 -10.19
N ALA A 467 43.48 13.24 -10.14
CA ALA A 467 42.46 14.25 -9.86
C ALA A 467 41.34 14.25 -10.91
N GLY A 468 41.71 14.11 -12.20
CA GLY A 468 40.76 13.96 -13.30
C GLY A 468 39.80 12.77 -13.11
N PHE A 469 40.34 11.58 -12.82
CA PHE A 469 39.53 10.40 -12.50
C PHE A 469 38.66 10.60 -11.26
N GLY A 470 39.19 11.24 -10.21
CA GLY A 470 38.43 11.58 -9.00
C GLY A 470 37.23 12.47 -9.30
N THR A 471 37.37 13.48 -10.17
CA THR A 471 36.24 14.34 -10.56
C THR A 471 35.17 13.58 -11.35
N ALA A 472 35.57 12.70 -12.27
CA ALA A 472 34.63 11.89 -13.04
C ALA A 472 33.87 10.90 -12.14
N LEU A 473 34.55 10.24 -11.20
CA LEU A 473 33.95 9.33 -10.24
C LEU A 473 32.90 10.04 -9.37
N LEU A 474 33.22 11.21 -8.83
CA LEU A 474 32.27 12.00 -8.03
C LEU A 474 31.06 12.46 -8.83
N ALA A 475 31.24 12.80 -10.12
CA ALA A 475 30.13 13.12 -11.00
C ALA A 475 29.22 11.91 -11.25
N THR A 476 29.78 10.72 -11.46
CA THR A 476 29.01 9.47 -11.60
C THR A 476 28.25 9.12 -10.32
N VAL A 477 28.91 9.14 -9.16
CA VAL A 477 28.27 8.90 -7.85
C VAL A 477 27.12 9.86 -7.62
N ARG A 478 27.28 11.14 -7.97
CA ARG A 478 26.22 12.15 -7.88
C ARG A 478 25.00 11.80 -8.75
N VAL A 479 25.20 11.34 -9.98
CA VAL A 479 24.11 10.94 -10.89
C VAL A 479 23.34 9.73 -10.34
N PHE A 480 24.03 8.73 -9.80
CA PHE A 480 23.38 7.56 -9.20
C PHE A 480 22.64 7.90 -7.91
N MET A 481 23.23 8.74 -7.04
CA MET A 481 22.56 9.19 -5.82
C MET A 481 21.32 10.04 -6.08
N PHE A 482 21.29 10.82 -7.17
CA PHE A 482 20.09 11.59 -7.54
C PHE A 482 18.98 10.72 -8.14
N LYS A 483 19.32 9.55 -8.72
CA LYS A 483 18.34 8.56 -9.22
C LYS A 483 17.76 7.65 -8.13
N MET A 484 18.35 7.63 -6.94
CA MET A 484 17.85 6.88 -5.77
C MET A 484 16.96 7.73 -4.84
N LYS A 485 16.57 8.92 -5.30
CA LYS A 485 15.56 9.77 -4.62
C LYS A 485 14.16 9.41 -5.06
#